data_AF-A0A942CXK8-F1
#
_entry.id   AF-A0A942CXK8-F1
#
_cell.length_a   1.000
_cell.length_b   1.000
_cell.length_c   1.000
_cell.angle_alpha   90.00
_cell.angle_beta   90.00
_cell.angle_gamma   90.00
#
_symmetry.space_group_name_H-M   'P 1'
#
loop_
_entity.id
_entity.type
_entity.pdbx_description
1 polymer ?
#
loop_
_entity_poly.entity_id
_entity_poly.type
_entity_poly.pdbx_seq_one_letter_code
_entity_poly.pdbx_strand_id
1 'polypeptide(L)'
;PSPKTKDTKSTSDPIPTLVANLWHFPTASVEGDQQEAVNEIWKEINRGQELPVQSVPLQLVRHAVTFRKVTVHGFLVPVAKLPKVKGAEKLDLQQVTHRAVSNLTRKITDRALAVLRAKQQ
;
A
#
# COMPACT_ATOMS: atom_id res chain seq x y z
N PRO A 1 0.94 -40.00 -20.95
CA PRO A 1 -0.28 -39.19 -20.77
C PRO A 1 -0.26 -38.47 -19.41
N SER A 2 -0.04 -37.15 -19.42
CA SER A 2 0.00 -36.34 -18.20
C SER A 2 -1.41 -35.90 -17.80
N PRO A 3 -1.78 -35.90 -16.51
CA PRO A 3 -3.11 -35.46 -16.09
C PRO A 3 -3.19 -33.94 -16.17
N LYS A 4 -4.25 -33.47 -16.85
CA LYS A 4 -4.70 -32.08 -16.87
C LYS A 4 -5.56 -31.87 -15.62
N THR A 5 -5.08 -31.12 -14.64
CA THR A 5 -5.97 -30.50 -13.64
C THR A 5 -5.99 -29.00 -13.90
N LYS A 6 -7.14 -28.54 -14.41
CA LYS A 6 -7.53 -27.13 -14.42
C LYS A 6 -7.77 -26.74 -12.97
N ASP A 7 -6.77 -26.18 -12.31
CA ASP A 7 -6.99 -25.52 -11.03
C ASP A 7 -7.60 -24.14 -11.32
N THR A 8 -8.90 -24.07 -11.05
CA THR A 8 -9.68 -22.84 -10.98
C THR A 8 -8.99 -21.84 -10.06
N LYS A 9 -8.58 -20.73 -10.67
CA LYS A 9 -7.97 -19.53 -10.09
C LYS A 9 -8.72 -19.09 -8.83
N SER A 10 -8.29 -19.56 -7.65
CA SER A 10 -8.58 -18.89 -6.38
C SER A 10 -7.52 -17.80 -6.22
N THR A 11 -7.85 -16.61 -6.72
CA THR A 11 -7.12 -15.37 -6.42
C THR A 11 -7.29 -15.07 -4.93
N SER A 12 -6.56 -15.82 -4.09
CA SER A 12 -6.35 -15.40 -2.71
C SER A 12 -5.60 -14.09 -2.80
N ASP A 13 -6.21 -12.98 -2.36
CA ASP A 13 -5.49 -11.74 -2.18
C ASP A 13 -4.22 -12.04 -1.36
N PRO A 14 -3.02 -11.83 -1.91
CA PRO A 14 -1.79 -12.22 -1.23
C PRO A 14 -1.43 -11.24 -0.10
N ILE A 15 -2.11 -10.10 -0.03
CA ILE A 15 -1.77 -9.00 0.89
C ILE A 15 -2.13 -9.32 2.34
N PRO A 16 -3.34 -9.83 2.68
CA PRO A 16 -3.69 -10.17 4.06
C PRO A 16 -2.72 -11.15 4.72
N THR A 17 -2.12 -12.07 3.96
CA THR A 17 -1.15 -13.05 4.49
C THR A 17 0.24 -12.47 4.74
N LEU A 18 0.62 -11.38 4.05
CA LEU A 18 1.95 -10.76 4.15
C LEU A 18 2.10 -9.85 5.38
N VAL A 19 0.99 -9.35 5.92
CA VAL A 19 0.97 -8.36 7.01
C VAL A 19 0.03 -8.78 8.15
N ALA A 20 -0.36 -10.06 8.22
CA ALA A 20 -1.32 -10.56 9.19
C ALA A 20 -1.00 -10.09 10.63
N ASN A 21 -1.97 -9.41 11.25
CA ASN A 21 -1.90 -8.80 12.59
C ASN A 21 -0.86 -7.69 12.81
N LEU A 22 -0.28 -7.12 11.75
CA LEU A 22 0.61 -5.96 11.83
C LEU A 22 -0.08 -4.70 11.29
N TRP A 23 0.32 -3.54 11.80
CA TRP A 23 -0.09 -2.27 11.23
C TRP A 23 0.54 -2.08 9.84
N HIS A 24 -0.27 -1.66 8.87
CA HIS A 24 0.16 -1.38 7.51
C HIS A 24 -0.63 -0.23 6.91
N PHE A 25 -0.09 0.37 5.84
CA PHE A 25 -0.83 1.35 5.05
C PHE A 25 -1.94 0.64 4.25
N PRO A 26 -3.04 1.33 3.90
CA PRO A 26 -4.03 0.78 3.00
C PRO A 26 -3.40 0.34 1.67
N THR A 27 -3.70 -0.88 1.24
CA THR A 27 -3.05 -1.55 0.10
C THR A 27 -4.03 -2.50 -0.57
N ALA A 28 -3.99 -2.59 -1.90
CA ALA A 28 -4.68 -3.62 -2.68
C ALA A 28 -3.72 -4.28 -3.68
N SER A 29 -4.07 -5.49 -4.10
CA SER A 29 -3.34 -6.19 -5.18
C SER A 29 -3.75 -5.60 -6.52
N VAL A 30 -2.80 -5.39 -7.43
CA VAL A 30 -3.04 -4.75 -8.72
C VAL A 30 -2.61 -5.68 -9.84
N GLU A 31 -3.55 -6.04 -10.71
CA GLU A 31 -3.30 -6.68 -12.02
C GLU A 31 -3.59 -5.64 -13.12
N GLY A 32 -2.69 -4.67 -13.35
CA GLY A 32 -2.90 -3.64 -14.38
C GLY A 32 -2.45 -2.24 -13.97
N ASP A 33 -3.29 -1.23 -14.25
CA ASP A 33 -2.99 0.19 -14.02
C ASP A 33 -2.97 0.52 -12.51
N GLN A 34 -1.83 1.03 -12.07
CA GLN A 34 -1.56 1.38 -10.68
C GLN A 34 -2.31 2.65 -10.25
N GLN A 35 -2.54 3.56 -11.19
CA GLN A 35 -3.25 4.81 -10.96
C GLN A 35 -4.75 4.54 -10.77
N GLU A 36 -5.30 3.57 -11.51
CA GLU A 36 -6.69 3.13 -11.32
C GLU A 36 -6.86 2.48 -9.94
N ALA A 37 -5.97 1.56 -9.57
CA ALA A 37 -6.04 0.90 -8.27
C ALA A 37 -5.92 1.87 -7.09
N VAL A 38 -5.02 2.87 -7.15
CA VAL A 38 -4.94 3.86 -6.07
C VAL A 38 -6.18 4.76 -6.00
N ASN A 39 -6.81 5.07 -7.14
CA ASN A 39 -8.08 5.78 -7.19
C ASN A 39 -9.20 4.99 -6.53
N GLU A 40 -9.27 3.68 -6.76
CA GLU A 40 -10.27 2.80 -6.14
C GLU A 40 -10.11 2.71 -4.63
N ILE A 41 -8.89 2.41 -4.14
CA ILE A 41 -8.57 2.38 -2.71
C ILE A 41 -8.90 3.74 -2.06
N TRP A 42 -8.57 4.83 -2.73
CA TRP A 42 -8.85 6.17 -2.23
C TRP A 42 -10.35 6.45 -2.11
N LYS A 43 -11.14 6.06 -3.12
CA LYS A 43 -12.60 6.17 -3.07
C LYS A 43 -13.18 5.38 -1.90
N GLU A 44 -12.69 4.17 -1.65
CA GLU A 44 -13.13 3.35 -0.52
C GLU A 44 -12.86 4.04 0.83
N ILE A 45 -11.64 4.56 1.00
CA ILE A 45 -11.19 5.20 2.26
C ILE A 45 -11.84 6.56 2.48
N ASN A 46 -12.07 7.30 1.40
CA ASN A 46 -12.44 8.71 1.45
C ASN A 46 -13.85 8.98 0.88
N ARG A 47 -14.77 8.03 1.07
CA ARG A 47 -16.21 8.20 0.78
C ARG A 47 -16.52 8.59 -0.66
N GLY A 48 -15.82 7.97 -1.61
CA GLY A 48 -16.02 8.17 -3.05
C GLY A 48 -15.37 9.43 -3.62
N GLN A 49 -14.62 10.19 -2.82
CA GLN A 49 -13.87 11.34 -3.35
C GLN A 49 -12.78 10.90 -4.32
N GLU A 50 -12.49 11.74 -5.30
CA GLU A 50 -11.39 11.52 -6.25
C GLU A 50 -10.03 11.73 -5.59
N LEU A 51 -9.02 11.04 -6.12
CA LEU A 51 -7.65 11.20 -5.68
C LEU A 51 -7.16 12.61 -6.02
N PRO A 52 -6.55 13.33 -5.08
CA PRO A 52 -5.94 14.62 -5.35
C PRO A 52 -4.95 14.56 -6.51
N VAL A 53 -5.05 15.53 -7.44
CA VAL A 53 -4.15 15.68 -8.59
C VAL A 53 -2.67 15.82 -8.17
N GLN A 54 -2.42 16.35 -6.98
CA GLN A 54 -1.08 16.54 -6.41
C GLN A 54 -0.52 15.27 -5.74
N SER A 55 -1.19 14.13 -5.86
CA SER A 55 -0.68 12.86 -5.38
C SER A 55 0.65 12.51 -6.08
N VAL A 56 1.61 12.01 -5.30
CA VAL A 56 2.96 11.73 -5.79
C VAL A 56 3.26 10.25 -5.66
N PRO A 57 3.62 9.55 -6.75
CA PRO A 57 4.09 8.18 -6.66
C PRO A 57 5.41 8.15 -5.89
N LEU A 58 5.52 7.22 -4.95
CA LEU A 58 6.76 6.93 -4.24
C LEU A 58 7.65 6.05 -5.11
N GLN A 59 8.95 6.08 -4.81
CA GLN A 59 9.89 5.15 -5.43
C GLN A 59 9.50 3.70 -5.15
N LEU A 60 9.71 2.87 -6.17
CA LEU A 60 9.39 1.45 -6.15
C LEU A 60 9.99 0.72 -4.94
N VAL A 61 9.17 0.00 -4.20
CA VAL A 61 9.62 -0.85 -3.10
C VAL A 61 9.57 -2.31 -3.52
N ARG A 62 10.73 -2.96 -3.55
CA ARG A 62 10.85 -4.41 -3.79
C ARG A 62 10.91 -5.16 -2.47
N HIS A 63 10.06 -6.18 -2.35
CA HIS A 63 10.00 -7.05 -1.18
C HIS A 63 9.96 -8.50 -1.64
N ALA A 64 10.91 -9.31 -1.17
CA ALA A 64 10.93 -10.74 -1.44
C ALA A 64 10.37 -11.46 -0.22
N VAL A 65 9.36 -12.29 -0.43
CA VAL A 65 8.83 -13.22 0.56
C VAL A 65 8.98 -14.63 0.04
N THR A 66 8.93 -15.62 0.93
CA THR A 66 9.20 -17.02 0.58
C THR A 66 8.41 -17.43 -0.67
N PHE A 67 9.15 -17.81 -1.72
CA PHE A 67 8.65 -18.22 -3.04
C PHE A 67 7.95 -17.15 -3.89
N ARG A 68 7.97 -15.85 -3.53
CA ARG A 68 7.34 -14.77 -4.31
C ARG A 68 8.14 -13.46 -4.30
N LYS A 69 8.20 -12.81 -5.47
CA LYS A 69 8.68 -11.43 -5.59
C LYS A 69 7.46 -10.50 -5.55
N VAL A 70 7.41 -9.62 -4.56
CA VAL A 70 6.35 -8.62 -4.39
C VAL A 70 6.94 -7.25 -4.70
N THR A 71 6.26 -6.53 -5.58
CA THR A 71 6.61 -5.17 -5.94
C THR A 71 5.49 -4.27 -5.44
N VAL A 72 5.85 -3.22 -4.70
CA VAL A 72 4.89 -2.31 -4.07
C VAL A 72 5.12 -0.90 -4.57
N HIS A 73 4.03 -0.31 -5.03
CA HIS A 73 3.94 1.07 -5.46
C HIS A 73 3.19 1.86 -4.40
N GLY A 74 3.87 2.79 -3.75
CA GLY A 74 3.26 3.68 -2.76
C GLY A 74 2.86 5.00 -3.40
N PHE A 75 1.87 5.67 -2.83
CA PHE A 75 1.46 7.01 -3.24
C PHE A 75 1.37 7.91 -2.01
N LEU A 76 1.93 9.11 -2.11
CA LEU A 76 1.77 10.19 -1.13
C LEU A 76 0.60 11.05 -1.56
N VAL A 77 -0.46 11.06 -0.77
CA VAL A 77 -1.69 11.79 -1.08
C VAL A 77 -1.81 13.00 -0.15
N PRO A 78 -1.69 14.23 -0.66
CA PRO A 78 -1.88 15.42 0.17
C PRO A 78 -3.36 15.59 0.49
N VAL A 79 -3.70 15.70 1.77
CA VAL A 79 -5.06 16.01 2.21
C VAL A 79 -5.08 17.05 3.30
N ALA A 80 -6.09 17.92 3.27
CA ALA A 80 -6.34 18.89 4.34
C ALA A 80 -6.68 18.19 5.68
N LYS A 81 -7.34 17.03 5.61
CA LYS A 81 -7.71 16.24 6.78
C LYS A 81 -7.69 14.75 6.45
N LEU A 82 -7.00 13.97 7.29
CA LEU A 82 -6.98 12.52 7.15
C LEU A 82 -8.40 11.93 7.26
N PRO A 83 -8.80 11.04 6.33
CA PRO A 83 -10.07 10.33 6.38
C PRO A 83 -10.27 9.58 7.69
N LYS A 84 -11.53 9.39 8.10
CA LYS A 84 -11.89 8.60 9.28
C LYS A 84 -12.25 7.19 8.83
N VAL A 85 -11.33 6.24 9.02
CA VAL A 85 -11.53 4.83 8.71
C VAL A 85 -11.65 4.04 10.02
N LYS A 86 -12.64 3.15 10.13
CA LYS A 86 -12.81 2.30 11.30
C LYS A 86 -11.61 1.34 11.42
N GLY A 87 -11.01 1.26 12.60
CA GLY A 87 -9.81 0.42 12.81
C GLY A 87 -8.50 1.04 12.32
N ALA A 88 -8.51 2.28 11.82
CA ALA A 88 -7.29 3.02 11.48
C ALA A 88 -6.86 3.96 12.61
N GLU A 89 -5.55 4.12 12.75
CA GLU A 89 -4.92 5.08 13.66
C GLU A 89 -4.26 6.20 12.83
N LYS A 90 -4.27 7.42 13.37
CA LYS A 90 -3.52 8.56 12.80
C LYS A 90 -2.21 8.70 13.55
N LEU A 91 -1.11 8.59 12.83
CA LEU A 91 0.23 8.64 13.40
C LEU A 91 1.08 9.61 12.59
N ASP A 92 2.04 10.25 13.26
CA ASP A 92 3.15 10.87 12.54
C ASP A 92 3.90 9.78 11.76
N LEU A 93 4.28 10.07 10.53
CA LEU A 93 4.99 9.14 9.68
C LEU A 93 6.29 8.63 10.32
N GLN A 94 6.96 9.46 11.13
CA GLN A 94 8.15 9.08 11.90
C GLN A 94 7.85 8.05 13.00
N GLN A 95 6.63 8.08 13.55
CA GLN A 95 6.20 7.20 14.64
C GLN A 95 5.66 5.85 14.14
N VAL A 96 5.43 5.68 12.84
CA VAL A 96 4.95 4.41 12.25
C VAL A 96 5.85 3.23 12.65
N THR A 97 7.16 3.45 12.72
CA THR A 97 8.14 2.41 13.06
C THR A 97 8.10 1.94 14.52
N HIS A 98 7.43 2.71 15.40
CA HIS A 98 7.19 2.36 16.81
C HIS A 98 6.02 1.39 16.98
N ARG A 99 5.19 1.18 15.94
CA ARG A 99 4.15 0.16 15.93
C ARG A 99 4.72 -1.18 15.46
N ALA A 100 4.00 -2.26 15.77
CA ALA A 100 4.27 -3.56 15.19
C ALA A 100 3.92 -3.52 13.69
N VAL A 101 4.91 -3.19 12.86
CA VAL A 101 4.79 -3.04 11.41
C VAL A 101 5.74 -3.99 10.69
N SER A 102 5.35 -4.41 9.48
CA SER A 102 6.20 -5.24 8.62
C SER A 102 7.42 -4.47 8.09
N ASN A 103 8.45 -5.19 7.64
CA ASN A 103 9.58 -4.58 6.93
C ASN A 103 9.16 -3.88 5.64
N LEU A 104 8.09 -4.35 4.99
CA LEU A 104 7.52 -3.68 3.83
C LEU A 104 7.00 -2.28 4.22
N THR A 105 6.22 -2.19 5.29
CA THR A 105 5.70 -0.92 5.81
C THR A 105 6.84 0.04 6.15
N ARG A 106 7.91 -0.44 6.81
CA ARG A 106 9.11 0.37 7.12
C ARG A 106 9.73 0.98 5.87
N LYS A 107 9.94 0.17 4.82
CA LYS A 107 10.50 0.66 3.55
C LYS A 107 9.62 1.74 2.89
N ILE A 108 8.30 1.58 2.94
CA ILE A 108 7.37 2.57 2.38
C ILE A 108 7.50 3.88 3.16
N THR A 109 7.54 3.81 4.49
CA THR A 109 7.75 4.98 5.36
C THR A 109 9.02 5.73 5.02
N ASP A 110 10.14 5.03 4.82
CA ASP A 110 11.43 5.64 4.47
C ASP A 110 11.35 6.38 3.11
N ARG A 111 10.68 5.78 2.11
CA ARG A 111 10.49 6.42 0.80
C ARG A 111 9.58 7.65 0.89
N ALA A 112 8.52 7.58 1.67
CA ALA A 112 7.63 8.72 1.89
C ALA A 112 8.37 9.87 2.58
N LEU A 113 9.16 9.59 3.63
CA LEU A 113 9.98 10.60 4.32
C LEU A 113 11.01 11.24 3.38
N ALA A 114 11.66 10.45 2.51
CA ALA A 114 12.60 10.98 1.53
C ALA A 114 11.93 11.97 0.55
N VAL A 115 10.74 11.64 0.05
CA VAL A 115 9.97 12.54 -0.84
C VAL A 115 9.53 13.81 -0.11
N LEU A 116 9.08 13.70 1.15
CA LEU A 116 8.68 14.86 1.94
C LEU A 116 9.86 15.80 2.20
N ARG A 117 11.04 15.26 2.50
CA ARG A 117 12.27 16.06 2.66
C ARG A 117 12.67 16.77 1.37
N ALA A 118 12.59 16.07 0.23
CA ALA A 118 12.90 16.64 -1.08
C ALA A 118 11.94 17.76 -1.50
N LYS A 119 10.68 17.75 -1.02
CA LYS A 119 9.70 18.81 -1.28
C LYS A 119 9.86 20.05 -0.39
N GLN A 120 10.65 19.97 0.69
CA GLN A 120 10.89 21.08 1.63
C GLN A 120 12.17 21.87 1.31
N GLN A 121 12.95 21.41 0.33
CA GLN A 121 14.13 22.09 -0.21
C GLN A 121 13.74 22.88 -1.46
#